data_AF-A0A958QV39-F1
#
_entry.id   AF-A0A958QV39-F1
#
_cell.length_a   1.000
_cell.length_b   1.000
_cell.length_c   1.000
_cell.angle_alpha   90.00
_cell.angle_beta   90.00
_cell.angle_gamma   90.00
#
_symmetry.space_group_name_H-M   'P 1'
#
loop_
_entity.id
_entity.type
_entity.pdbx_description
1 polymer ?
#
loop_
_entity_poly.entity_id
_entity_poly.type
_entity_poly.pdbx_seq_one_letter_code
_entity_poly.pdbx_strand_id
1 'polypeptide(L)'
;VSGIEGKVARNDFFEIVRILQGEPPSRVSFESADNNNAVLGSVRAWELLPAITAHTIVEGGIVNSAWLPGIPYFLQCLSSSTCAGWPRGSIMPRKDLMDAVHYMDALGVNYHITATEENRQLLERTGLMEPLFRGRYLSLYRRRSVSSMVEAFESPPVVAVSSDPRLTILGLPRMPELQQAALGFAPAAAAADADDYVRPSTLINTLTERWYGERHLDARYWEDRTEPARGMVVTYLLLRPELADSVMQNRDFLLSELPPLIIADRSFDPNLHMARATWEQFDVVVPLVAPKPGPQIIRLNVSGYRAEAGGRELVTGLDNEVEFFPVERAGAEVGFAVLRFRPLPGVEWGRWIDLVHSASGAVRSGLPGPVELTFPQRSTSQCNPTISAEFQRLTLRTECPGKPHLVKFSYAPNWSADVPIYPSVNGYMLLTPTHRETILEHRARAVDWVGYAFTAFGFVMLTLGLRGRGLGALA
;
A
#
# COMPACT_ATOMS: atom_id res chain seq x y z
N VAL A 1 -19.11 7.10 -34.61
CA VAL A 1 -18.31 7.26 -33.38
C VAL A 1 -16.88 7.50 -33.81
N SER A 2 -16.32 8.69 -33.59
CA SER A 2 -14.90 8.94 -33.86
C SER A 2 -14.08 8.59 -32.61
N GLY A 3 -12.99 7.84 -32.80
CA GLY A 3 -12.02 7.53 -31.75
C GLY A 3 -11.14 8.74 -31.41
N ILE A 4 -9.91 8.49 -30.96
CA ILE A 4 -8.93 9.57 -30.69
C ILE A 4 -8.65 10.43 -31.93
N GLU A 5 -8.87 9.88 -33.12
CA GLU A 5 -8.70 10.53 -34.42
C GLU A 5 -9.67 11.69 -34.64
N GLY A 6 -10.79 11.74 -33.93
CA GLY A 6 -11.74 12.86 -33.98
C GLY A 6 -11.57 13.88 -32.87
N LYS A 7 -10.56 13.74 -32.01
CA LYS A 7 -10.40 14.54 -30.79
C LYS A 7 -9.43 15.69 -31.00
N VAL A 8 -9.65 16.79 -30.27
CA VAL A 8 -8.86 18.02 -30.41
C VAL A 8 -7.39 17.81 -30.01
N ALA A 9 -7.11 16.89 -29.08
CA ALA A 9 -5.75 16.52 -28.68
C ALA A 9 -5.12 15.41 -29.53
N ARG A 10 -5.71 15.04 -30.68
CA ARG A 10 -5.17 14.00 -31.57
C ARG A 10 -3.68 14.19 -31.86
N ASN A 11 -3.30 15.40 -32.29
CA ASN A 11 -1.93 15.67 -32.73
C ASN A 11 -0.96 15.59 -31.55
N ASP A 12 -1.33 16.15 -30.40
CA ASP A 12 -0.54 16.07 -29.18
C ASP A 12 -0.38 14.61 -28.71
N PHE A 13 -1.45 13.80 -28.77
CA PHE A 13 -1.39 12.37 -28.42
C PHE A 13 -0.39 11.60 -29.29
N PHE A 14 -0.50 11.73 -30.62
CA PHE A 14 0.41 11.02 -31.54
C PHE A 14 1.85 11.51 -31.43
N GLU A 15 2.06 12.80 -31.16
CA GLU A 15 3.39 13.36 -30.94
C GLU A 15 4.02 12.82 -29.65
N ILE A 16 3.26 12.71 -28.56
CA ILE A 16 3.70 12.07 -27.32
C ILE A 16 4.07 10.60 -27.56
N VAL A 17 3.24 9.84 -28.29
CA VAL A 17 3.53 8.45 -28.65
C VAL A 17 4.82 8.35 -29.46
N ARG A 18 5.01 9.23 -30.45
CA ARG A 18 6.22 9.28 -31.28
C ARG A 18 7.47 9.57 -30.45
N ILE A 19 7.39 10.49 -29.49
CA ILE A 19 8.52 10.82 -28.59
C ILE A 19 8.83 9.63 -27.68
N LEU A 20 7.82 9.02 -27.06
CA LEU A 20 7.99 7.84 -26.21
C LEU A 20 8.60 6.66 -26.98
N GLN A 21 8.25 6.43 -28.24
CA GLN A 21 8.89 5.40 -29.06
C GLN A 21 10.41 5.59 -29.25
N GLY A 22 10.92 6.81 -29.10
CA GLY A 22 12.35 7.13 -29.16
C GLY A 22 13.05 7.17 -27.79
N GLU A 23 12.30 7.07 -26.70
CA GLU A 23 12.82 7.16 -25.33
C GLU A 23 13.08 5.76 -24.73
N PRO A 24 13.98 5.64 -23.73
CA PRO A 24 14.22 4.38 -23.04
C PRO A 24 12.96 3.80 -22.37
N PRO A 25 12.69 2.48 -22.50
CA PRO A 25 11.53 1.84 -21.87
C PRO A 25 11.43 2.11 -20.37
N SER A 26 10.26 2.52 -19.90
CA SER A 26 9.96 2.77 -18.48
C SER A 26 8.44 2.82 -18.24
N ARG A 27 8.00 3.21 -17.05
CA ARG A 27 6.60 3.52 -16.76
C ARG A 27 6.22 4.95 -17.05
N VAL A 28 4.99 5.10 -17.54
CA VAL A 28 4.31 6.37 -17.76
C VAL A 28 3.15 6.48 -16.75
N SER A 29 3.00 7.65 -16.14
CA SER A 29 1.77 8.07 -15.45
C SER A 29 1.12 9.25 -16.18
N PHE A 30 -0.14 9.53 -15.87
CA PHE A 30 -0.86 10.60 -16.54
C PHE A 30 -1.88 11.29 -15.63
N GLU A 31 -1.97 12.60 -15.75
CA GLU A 31 -2.96 13.41 -15.05
C GLU A 31 -4.38 12.99 -15.43
N SER A 32 -5.23 12.79 -14.42
CA SER A 32 -6.68 12.78 -14.56
C SER A 32 -7.25 14.19 -14.32
N ALA A 33 -7.92 14.75 -15.31
CA ALA A 33 -8.56 16.06 -15.21
C ALA A 33 -9.99 16.00 -15.77
N ASP A 34 -10.88 16.84 -15.23
CA ASP A 34 -12.29 16.91 -15.65
C ASP A 34 -12.46 17.01 -17.17
N ASN A 35 -11.58 17.78 -17.82
CA ASN A 35 -11.67 18.05 -19.25
C ASN A 35 -11.03 16.96 -20.13
N ASN A 36 -10.39 15.93 -19.56
CA ASN A 36 -9.70 14.90 -20.34
C ASN A 36 -10.67 14.17 -21.28
N ASN A 37 -11.90 13.91 -20.87
CA ASN A 37 -12.89 13.25 -21.72
C ASN A 37 -13.29 14.10 -22.94
N ALA A 38 -13.35 15.43 -22.81
CA ALA A 38 -13.63 16.30 -23.95
C ALA A 38 -12.42 16.41 -24.89
N VAL A 39 -11.21 16.44 -24.31
CA VAL A 39 -9.96 16.70 -25.01
C VAL A 39 -9.40 15.44 -25.72
N LEU A 40 -9.39 14.30 -25.02
CA LEU A 40 -8.86 13.00 -25.46
C LEU A 40 -9.98 11.99 -25.79
N GLY A 41 -11.24 12.27 -25.49
CA GLY A 41 -12.32 11.28 -25.51
C GLY A 41 -12.37 10.44 -24.23
N SER A 42 -11.22 9.97 -23.76
CA SER A 42 -11.07 9.29 -22.47
C SER A 42 -9.61 9.32 -22.01
N VAL A 43 -9.38 9.42 -20.70
CA VAL A 43 -8.05 9.15 -20.09
C VAL A 43 -7.53 7.75 -20.42
N ARG A 44 -8.44 6.82 -20.72
CA ARG A 44 -8.10 5.45 -21.11
C ARG A 44 -7.36 5.36 -22.45
N ALA A 45 -7.27 6.44 -23.24
CA ALA A 45 -6.42 6.46 -24.42
C ALA A 45 -4.95 6.14 -24.07
N TRP A 46 -4.49 6.52 -22.88
CA TRP A 46 -3.15 6.21 -22.38
C TRP A 46 -2.97 4.75 -21.99
N GLU A 47 -4.05 4.00 -21.75
CA GLU A 47 -3.98 2.56 -21.45
C GLU A 47 -3.50 1.73 -22.65
N LEU A 48 -3.46 2.32 -23.85
CA LEU A 48 -2.92 1.71 -25.05
C LEU A 48 -1.40 1.85 -25.19
N LEU A 49 -0.74 2.70 -24.38
CA LEU A 49 0.70 2.92 -24.48
C LEU A 49 1.53 1.64 -24.46
N PRO A 50 1.24 0.62 -23.62
CA PRO A 50 1.99 -0.64 -23.64
C PRO A 50 1.85 -1.45 -24.94
N ALA A 51 0.80 -1.20 -25.72
CA ALA A 51 0.57 -1.88 -26.99
C ALA A 51 1.20 -1.16 -28.20
N ILE A 52 1.45 0.15 -28.08
CA ILE A 52 1.92 1.00 -29.19
C ILE A 52 3.31 1.62 -28.94
N THR A 53 3.88 1.39 -27.76
CA THR A 53 5.23 1.80 -27.34
C THR A 53 5.88 0.67 -26.51
N ALA A 54 7.14 0.85 -26.13
CA ALA A 54 7.82 -0.05 -25.17
C ALA A 54 7.56 0.33 -23.69
N HIS A 55 6.70 1.31 -23.42
CA HIS A 55 6.45 1.80 -22.07
C HIS A 55 5.27 1.12 -21.41
N THR A 56 5.44 0.77 -20.14
CA THR A 56 4.33 0.31 -19.30
C THR A 56 3.63 1.51 -18.64
N ILE A 57 2.48 1.28 -18.02
CA ILE A 57 1.73 2.31 -17.29
C ILE A 57 1.51 1.87 -15.85
N VAL A 58 1.30 2.85 -14.97
CA VAL A 58 0.93 2.58 -13.56
C VAL A 58 -0.59 2.60 -13.37
N GLU A 59 -1.28 3.46 -14.11
CA GLU A 59 -2.70 3.76 -13.94
C GLU A 59 -3.54 3.11 -15.04
N GLY A 60 -4.76 2.68 -14.72
CA GLY A 60 -5.72 2.18 -15.71
C GLY A 60 -6.99 1.60 -15.09
N GLY A 61 -8.07 1.40 -15.85
CA GLY A 61 -9.36 0.92 -15.31
C GLY A 61 -9.30 -0.44 -14.60
N ILE A 62 -8.21 -1.20 -14.80
CA ILE A 62 -7.97 -2.53 -14.25
C ILE A 62 -7.07 -2.49 -12.99
N VAL A 63 -6.61 -1.32 -12.48
CA VAL A 63 -5.82 -1.32 -11.22
C VAL A 63 -6.53 -2.05 -10.08
N ASN A 64 -7.86 -2.09 -10.07
CA ASN A 64 -8.67 -2.87 -9.12
C ASN A 64 -8.37 -4.38 -9.05
N SER A 65 -7.68 -4.98 -10.02
CA SER A 65 -7.29 -6.39 -9.97
C SER A 65 -5.93 -6.62 -9.32
N ALA A 66 -5.14 -5.57 -9.07
CA ALA A 66 -3.89 -5.69 -8.33
C ALA A 66 -4.19 -6.10 -6.88
N TRP A 67 -3.29 -6.89 -6.29
CA TRP A 67 -3.46 -7.37 -4.91
C TRP A 67 -3.54 -6.21 -3.90
N LEU A 68 -2.82 -5.11 -4.16
CA LEU A 68 -2.89 -3.86 -3.41
C LEU A 68 -2.85 -2.66 -4.37
N PRO A 69 -4.01 -2.14 -4.80
CA PRO A 69 -4.05 -1.09 -5.83
C PRO A 69 -3.83 0.31 -5.27
N GLY A 70 -3.78 0.47 -3.93
CA GLY A 70 -3.76 1.77 -3.26
C GLY A 70 -2.71 2.72 -3.85
N ILE A 71 -1.47 2.28 -4.03
CA ILE A 71 -0.36 3.16 -4.43
C ILE A 71 -0.54 3.87 -5.77
N PRO A 72 -0.86 3.16 -6.87
CA PRO A 72 -1.27 3.81 -8.11
C PRO A 72 -2.36 4.87 -7.92
N TYR A 73 -3.37 4.62 -7.07
CA TYR A 73 -4.41 5.61 -6.77
C TYR A 73 -3.90 6.80 -5.97
N PHE A 74 -2.93 6.62 -5.06
CA PHE A 74 -2.28 7.75 -4.37
C PHE A 74 -1.57 8.64 -5.38
N LEU A 75 -0.72 8.05 -6.26
CA LEU A 75 -0.02 8.82 -7.30
C LEU A 75 -1.02 9.59 -8.15
N GLN A 76 -2.07 8.92 -8.64
CA GLN A 76 -3.08 9.56 -9.46
C GLN A 76 -3.70 10.75 -8.73
N CYS A 77 -4.16 10.58 -7.48
CA CYS A 77 -4.77 11.68 -6.72
C CYS A 77 -3.79 12.84 -6.45
N LEU A 78 -2.52 12.53 -6.15
CA LEU A 78 -1.47 13.52 -5.91
C LEU A 78 -1.18 14.33 -7.19
N SER A 79 -1.17 13.67 -8.36
CA SER A 79 -0.82 14.30 -9.64
C SER A 79 -1.99 14.88 -10.42
N SER A 80 -3.23 14.77 -9.93
CA SER A 80 -4.43 15.00 -10.73
C SER A 80 -5.41 15.98 -10.08
N SER A 81 -6.17 16.72 -10.90
CA SER A 81 -7.27 17.55 -10.38
C SER A 81 -8.52 16.73 -10.08
N THR A 82 -8.66 15.56 -10.70
CA THR A 82 -9.67 14.56 -10.36
C THR A 82 -9.00 13.23 -10.05
N CYS A 83 -9.54 12.49 -9.09
CA CYS A 83 -9.07 11.14 -8.82
C CYS A 83 -10.13 10.12 -9.21
N ALA A 84 -9.71 8.96 -9.73
CA ALA A 84 -10.63 7.87 -9.97
C ALA A 84 -11.27 7.39 -8.65
N GLY A 85 -12.46 6.80 -8.75
CA GLY A 85 -13.21 6.35 -7.59
C GLY A 85 -12.36 5.45 -6.69
N TRP A 86 -12.17 5.87 -5.44
CA TRP A 86 -11.38 5.14 -4.46
C TRP A 86 -12.18 3.97 -3.87
N PRO A 87 -11.50 2.85 -3.52
CA PRO A 87 -12.06 1.88 -2.59
C PRO A 87 -12.70 2.56 -1.39
N ARG A 88 -13.93 2.16 -1.07
CA ARG A 88 -14.67 2.75 0.04
C ARG A 88 -13.80 2.76 1.29
N GLY A 89 -13.71 3.94 1.87
CA GLY A 89 -13.16 4.13 3.17
C GLY A 89 -11.73 4.64 3.23
N SER A 90 -10.97 4.46 2.19
CA SER A 90 -9.60 4.95 2.25
C SER A 90 -9.56 6.47 2.19
N ILE A 91 -8.57 7.05 2.86
CA ILE A 91 -8.33 8.49 2.79
C ILE A 91 -7.73 8.76 1.43
N MET A 92 -8.24 9.79 0.75
CA MET A 92 -7.70 10.26 -0.53
C MET A 92 -6.68 11.36 -0.24
N PRO A 93 -5.45 11.28 -0.79
CA PRO A 93 -4.53 12.40 -0.66
C PRO A 93 -5.06 13.56 -1.51
N ARG A 94 -4.84 14.78 -1.04
CA ARG A 94 -5.05 15.98 -1.84
C ARG A 94 -3.96 16.04 -2.90
N LYS A 95 -4.25 16.77 -3.98
CA LYS A 95 -3.27 17.06 -5.02
C LYS A 95 -2.02 17.70 -4.41
N ASP A 96 -0.87 17.07 -4.62
CA ASP A 96 0.46 17.60 -4.35
C ASP A 96 1.44 17.00 -5.37
N LEU A 97 1.96 17.85 -6.26
CA LEU A 97 2.84 17.39 -7.33
C LEU A 97 4.28 17.10 -6.88
N MET A 98 4.75 17.70 -5.78
CA MET A 98 6.07 17.37 -5.24
C MET A 98 6.05 15.94 -4.70
N ASP A 99 5.03 15.61 -3.92
CA ASP A 99 4.82 14.27 -3.41
C ASP A 99 4.52 13.29 -4.55
N ALA A 100 3.74 13.67 -5.55
CA ALA A 100 3.53 12.85 -6.73
C ALA A 100 4.86 12.42 -7.37
N VAL A 101 5.83 13.33 -7.52
CA VAL A 101 7.16 13.02 -8.08
C VAL A 101 7.94 12.04 -7.18
N HIS A 102 7.79 12.11 -5.85
CA HIS A 102 8.36 11.11 -4.95
C HIS A 102 7.69 9.73 -5.11
N TYR A 103 6.36 9.69 -5.25
CA TYR A 103 5.66 8.43 -5.54
C TYR A 103 6.02 7.85 -6.91
N MET A 104 6.34 8.70 -7.89
CA MET A 104 6.87 8.25 -9.18
C MET A 104 8.18 7.46 -9.02
N ASP A 105 9.07 7.82 -8.06
CA ASP A 105 10.25 7.00 -7.74
C ASP A 105 9.85 5.61 -7.27
N ALA A 106 8.96 5.55 -6.27
CA ALA A 106 8.50 4.30 -5.70
C ALA A 106 7.84 3.39 -6.75
N LEU A 107 7.20 4.00 -7.75
CA LEU A 107 6.47 3.32 -8.82
C LEU A 107 7.29 3.01 -10.07
N GLY A 108 8.56 3.42 -10.16
CA GLY A 108 9.36 3.20 -11.36
C GLY A 108 8.94 4.06 -12.55
N VAL A 109 8.23 5.17 -12.31
CA VAL A 109 7.74 6.09 -13.34
C VAL A 109 8.85 7.05 -13.72
N ASN A 110 9.14 7.16 -15.01
CA ASN A 110 10.10 8.14 -15.55
C ASN A 110 9.45 9.17 -16.47
N TYR A 111 8.20 8.96 -16.87
CA TYR A 111 7.46 9.82 -17.76
C TYR A 111 6.10 10.18 -17.17
N HIS A 112 5.71 11.44 -17.26
CA HIS A 112 4.41 11.91 -16.80
C HIS A 112 3.74 12.78 -17.87
N ILE A 113 2.49 12.48 -18.16
CA ILE A 113 1.67 13.24 -19.12
C ILE A 113 0.70 14.14 -18.35
N THR A 114 0.65 15.42 -18.69
CA THR A 114 -0.27 16.38 -18.07
C THR A 114 -1.12 17.10 -19.11
N ALA A 115 -2.36 17.43 -18.73
CA ALA A 115 -3.33 18.15 -19.54
C ALA A 115 -3.55 19.60 -19.07
N THR A 116 -3.40 19.90 -17.77
CA THR A 116 -3.70 21.23 -17.24
C THR A 116 -2.48 22.14 -17.20
N GLU A 117 -2.71 23.43 -17.47
CA GLU A 117 -1.66 24.45 -17.40
C GLU A 117 -1.11 24.62 -15.97
N GLU A 118 -1.97 24.44 -14.96
CA GLU A 118 -1.57 24.45 -13.55
C GLU A 118 -0.52 23.38 -13.25
N ASN A 119 -0.75 22.14 -13.69
CA ASN A 119 0.21 21.05 -13.51
C ASN A 119 1.50 21.29 -14.26
N ARG A 120 1.45 21.81 -15.49
CA ARG A 120 2.67 22.18 -16.25
C ARG A 120 3.53 23.15 -15.45
N GLN A 121 2.94 24.23 -14.96
CA GLN A 121 3.66 25.24 -14.17
C GLN A 121 4.20 24.68 -12.85
N LEU A 122 3.45 23.80 -12.19
CA LEU A 122 3.91 23.14 -10.96
C LEU A 122 5.09 22.21 -11.25
N LEU A 123 4.99 21.33 -12.26
CA LEU A 123 6.06 20.39 -12.66
C LEU A 123 7.34 21.13 -13.06
N GLU A 124 7.23 22.19 -13.85
CA GLU A 124 8.37 23.02 -14.25
C GLU A 124 9.05 23.70 -13.06
N ARG A 125 8.26 24.17 -12.08
CA ARG A 125 8.76 24.79 -10.84
C ARG A 125 9.45 23.80 -9.90
N THR A 126 9.08 22.52 -9.91
CA THR A 126 9.74 21.51 -9.06
C THR A 126 11.23 21.37 -9.35
N GLY A 127 11.65 21.64 -10.60
CA GLY A 127 12.99 21.36 -11.08
C GLY A 127 13.32 19.86 -11.20
N LEU A 128 12.44 18.96 -10.76
CA LEU A 128 12.64 17.50 -10.78
C LEU A 128 12.22 16.85 -12.11
N MET A 129 11.45 17.59 -12.91
CA MET A 129 10.96 17.18 -14.22
C MET A 129 11.58 18.04 -15.34
N GLU A 130 11.73 17.44 -16.50
CA GLU A 130 12.18 18.05 -17.75
C GLU A 130 11.06 17.95 -18.78
N PRO A 131 10.61 19.05 -19.40
CA PRO A 131 9.62 18.99 -20.47
C PRO A 131 10.25 18.40 -21.74
N LEU A 132 9.67 17.31 -22.25
CA LEU A 132 10.02 16.74 -23.56
C LEU A 132 9.13 17.27 -24.68
N PHE A 133 7.88 17.60 -24.33
CA PHE A 133 6.90 18.13 -25.28
C PHE A 133 5.89 19.02 -24.59
N ARG A 134 5.57 20.15 -25.24
CA ARG A 134 4.52 21.07 -24.81
C ARG A 134 3.57 21.35 -25.99
N GLY A 135 2.51 20.55 -26.05
CA GLY A 135 1.42 20.71 -27.00
C GLY A 135 0.38 21.73 -26.54
N ARG A 136 -0.69 21.85 -27.34
CA ARG A 136 -1.79 22.78 -27.04
C ARG A 136 -2.63 22.28 -25.86
N TYR A 137 -2.88 20.99 -25.82
CA TYR A 137 -3.75 20.30 -24.88
C TYR A 137 -2.98 19.40 -23.92
N LEU A 138 -1.87 18.82 -24.36
CA LEU A 138 -1.10 17.86 -23.56
C LEU A 138 0.38 18.23 -23.50
N SER A 139 1.06 17.75 -22.47
CA SER A 139 2.51 17.90 -22.34
C SER A 139 3.11 16.63 -21.75
N LEU A 140 4.31 16.29 -22.19
CA LEU A 140 5.08 15.14 -21.72
C LEU A 140 6.29 15.65 -20.96
N TYR A 141 6.48 15.10 -19.77
CA TYR A 141 7.62 15.37 -18.91
C TYR A 141 8.40 14.08 -18.66
N ARG A 142 9.71 14.20 -18.59
CA ARG A 142 10.64 13.17 -18.15
C ARG A 142 11.20 13.53 -16.78
N ARG A 143 11.42 12.53 -15.93
CA ARG A 143 12.12 12.73 -14.67
C ARG A 143 13.60 12.97 -14.90
N ARG A 144 14.19 13.94 -14.20
CA ARG A 144 15.65 14.16 -14.24
C ARG A 144 16.42 13.02 -13.57
N SER A 145 15.86 12.46 -12.51
CA SER A 145 16.36 11.24 -11.89
C SER A 145 15.62 10.03 -12.46
N VAL A 146 16.36 9.11 -13.06
CA VAL A 146 15.81 7.86 -13.58
C VAL A 146 15.48 6.94 -12.41
N SER A 147 14.20 6.56 -12.29
CA SER A 147 13.77 5.49 -11.40
C SER A 147 13.96 4.13 -12.07
N SER A 148 14.45 3.17 -11.28
CA SER A 148 14.58 1.78 -11.69
C SER A 148 13.27 1.03 -11.49
N MET A 149 13.05 -0.01 -12.27
CA MET A 149 11.96 -0.99 -12.06
C MET A 149 12.32 -2.06 -11.03
N VAL A 150 13.59 -2.14 -10.64
CA VAL A 150 14.13 -3.06 -9.64
C VAL A 150 15.14 -2.33 -8.77
N GLU A 151 14.96 -2.40 -7.45
CA GLU A 151 15.96 -1.92 -6.48
C GLU A 151 16.72 -3.10 -5.89
N ALA A 152 18.04 -2.98 -5.73
CA ALA A 152 18.87 -4.00 -5.08
C ALA A 152 19.42 -3.49 -3.73
N PHE A 153 19.73 -4.40 -2.80
CA PHE A 153 20.12 -4.06 -1.43
C PHE A 153 21.32 -4.89 -0.91
N GLU A 154 22.11 -4.33 0.02
CA GLU A 154 23.37 -4.94 0.51
C GLU A 154 23.18 -6.13 1.47
N SER A 155 22.19 -6.05 2.36
CA SER A 155 21.95 -7.04 3.42
C SER A 155 20.74 -7.91 3.08
N PRO A 156 20.57 -9.09 3.71
CA PRO A 156 19.34 -9.90 3.60
C PRO A 156 18.08 -9.06 3.82
N PRO A 157 16.94 -9.44 3.21
CA PRO A 157 15.74 -8.65 3.31
C PRO A 157 15.22 -8.71 4.76
N VAL A 158 14.59 -7.63 5.20
CA VAL A 158 13.77 -7.69 6.41
C VAL A 158 12.51 -8.44 6.03
N VAL A 159 12.25 -9.60 6.65
CA VAL A 159 11.00 -10.33 6.44
C VAL A 159 10.21 -10.40 7.74
N ALA A 160 8.95 -9.98 7.70
CA ALA A 160 8.03 -10.09 8.82
C ALA A 160 7.08 -11.28 8.63
N VAL A 161 6.84 -12.02 9.70
CA VAL A 161 5.87 -13.13 9.69
C VAL A 161 4.47 -12.55 9.74
N SER A 162 3.65 -12.77 8.71
CA SER A 162 2.24 -12.35 8.64
C SER A 162 1.47 -13.22 7.64
N SER A 163 0.31 -13.74 8.06
CA SER A 163 -0.64 -14.45 7.19
C SER A 163 -1.50 -13.48 6.36
N ASP A 164 -1.65 -12.24 6.81
CA ASP A 164 -2.38 -11.19 6.09
C ASP A 164 -1.73 -9.80 6.27
N PRO A 165 -0.68 -9.49 5.50
CA PRO A 165 0.04 -8.22 5.61
C PRO A 165 -0.67 -7.06 4.89
N ARG A 166 -1.85 -7.27 4.29
CA ARG A 166 -2.47 -6.29 3.37
C ARG A 166 -2.72 -4.93 4.01
N LEU A 167 -3.26 -4.92 5.23
CA LEU A 167 -3.53 -3.67 5.96
C LEU A 167 -2.23 -2.95 6.33
N THR A 168 -1.19 -3.70 6.72
CA THR A 168 0.13 -3.14 7.00
C THR A 168 0.72 -2.49 5.75
N ILE A 169 0.78 -3.23 4.64
CA ILE A 169 1.35 -2.74 3.37
C ILE A 169 0.57 -1.52 2.86
N LEU A 170 -0.74 -1.44 3.08
CA LEU A 170 -1.54 -0.26 2.70
C LEU A 170 -1.13 1.01 3.47
N GLY A 171 -0.60 0.88 4.69
CA GLY A 171 -0.15 1.99 5.53
C GLY A 171 1.29 2.46 5.28
N LEU A 172 2.18 1.55 4.88
CA LEU A 172 3.61 1.85 4.63
C LEU A 172 3.91 3.03 3.67
N PRO A 173 3.13 3.27 2.60
CA PRO A 173 3.37 4.36 1.66
C PRO A 173 3.49 5.75 2.28
N ARG A 174 2.85 5.94 3.42
CA ARG A 174 2.84 7.20 4.17
C ARG A 174 4.19 7.49 4.85
N MET A 175 5.10 6.52 4.87
CA MET A 175 6.46 6.64 5.38
C MET A 175 7.43 6.61 4.18
N PRO A 176 7.93 7.77 3.69
CA PRO A 176 8.75 7.88 2.48
C PRO A 176 9.91 6.90 2.42
N GLU A 177 10.59 6.69 3.54
CA GLU A 177 11.74 5.81 3.67
C GLU A 177 11.40 4.33 3.50
N LEU A 178 10.12 3.95 3.65
CA LEU A 178 9.64 2.57 3.48
C LEU A 178 9.08 2.31 2.09
N GLN A 179 8.75 3.33 1.31
CA GLN A 179 8.22 3.17 -0.05
C GLN A 179 9.12 2.33 -0.96
N GLN A 180 10.42 2.27 -0.66
CA GLN A 180 11.40 1.50 -1.43
C GLN A 180 12.31 0.68 -0.51
N ALA A 181 11.82 0.28 0.67
CA ALA A 181 12.58 -0.57 1.58
C ALA A 181 12.50 -2.05 1.18
N ALA A 182 13.56 -2.80 1.48
CA ALA A 182 13.57 -4.26 1.39
C ALA A 182 12.82 -4.89 2.58
N LEU A 183 11.50 -4.68 2.64
CA LEU A 183 10.59 -5.22 3.66
C LEU A 183 9.60 -6.18 3.02
N GLY A 184 9.80 -7.47 3.24
CA GLY A 184 8.91 -8.54 2.79
C GLY A 184 8.02 -9.07 3.91
N PHE A 185 6.98 -9.79 3.53
CA PHE A 185 6.06 -10.48 4.45
C PHE A 185 5.92 -11.94 4.04
N ALA A 186 5.90 -12.86 5.00
CA ALA A 186 5.72 -14.29 4.74
C ALA A 186 4.82 -14.94 5.79
N PRO A 187 4.03 -15.96 5.44
CA PRO A 187 3.33 -16.75 6.45
C PRO A 187 4.33 -17.55 7.31
N ALA A 188 3.97 -17.88 8.55
CA ALA A 188 4.85 -18.62 9.47
C ALA A 188 5.34 -19.96 8.89
N ALA A 189 4.51 -20.65 8.10
CA ALA A 189 4.86 -21.92 7.47
C ALA A 189 5.95 -21.80 6.37
N ALA A 190 6.21 -20.59 5.86
CA ALA A 190 7.26 -20.32 4.88
C ALA A 190 8.60 -19.92 5.53
N ALA A 191 8.64 -19.81 6.87
CA ALA A 191 9.86 -19.54 7.62
C ALA A 191 10.73 -20.79 7.73
N ALA A 192 11.67 -20.93 6.80
CA ALA A 192 12.65 -22.01 6.84
C ALA A 192 13.73 -21.80 7.92
N ASP A 193 14.04 -20.54 8.26
CA ASP A 193 14.99 -20.17 9.30
C ASP A 193 14.41 -19.07 10.18
N ALA A 194 14.35 -19.28 11.51
CA ALA A 194 13.74 -18.33 12.44
C ALA A 194 14.59 -17.05 12.62
N ASP A 195 15.89 -17.11 12.34
CA ASP A 195 16.81 -16.00 12.54
C ASP A 195 16.72 -14.93 11.43
N ASP A 196 16.13 -15.28 10.29
CA ASP A 196 15.92 -14.37 9.16
C ASP A 196 14.72 -13.43 9.34
N TYR A 197 13.89 -13.65 10.37
CA TYR A 197 12.64 -12.92 10.56
C TYR A 197 12.73 -11.85 11.62
N VAL A 198 12.12 -10.71 11.31
CA VAL A 198 11.95 -9.64 12.28
C VAL A 198 10.76 -9.93 13.17
N ARG A 199 11.00 -9.83 14.49
CA ARG A 199 9.95 -9.95 15.50
C ARG A 199 8.84 -8.92 15.24
N PRO A 200 7.56 -9.33 15.24
CA PRO A 200 6.45 -8.42 14.98
C PRO A 200 6.44 -7.16 15.87
N SER A 201 6.79 -7.31 17.15
CA SER A 201 6.88 -6.17 18.08
C SER A 201 7.94 -5.15 17.67
N THR A 202 9.10 -5.61 17.21
CA THR A 202 10.19 -4.74 16.71
C THR A 202 9.76 -3.99 15.44
N LEU A 203 9.11 -4.67 14.50
CA LEU A 203 8.58 -4.00 13.30
C LEU A 203 7.51 -2.98 13.68
N ILE A 204 6.49 -3.36 14.46
CA ILE A 204 5.43 -2.46 14.92
C ILE A 204 6.04 -1.22 15.57
N ASN A 205 6.94 -1.40 16.56
CA ASN A 205 7.59 -0.27 17.23
C ASN A 205 8.35 0.61 16.24
N THR A 206 9.10 0.02 15.30
CA THR A 206 9.85 0.80 14.31
C THR A 206 8.90 1.64 13.45
N LEU A 207 7.81 1.05 12.97
CA LEU A 207 6.81 1.76 12.18
C LEU A 207 6.14 2.86 12.99
N THR A 208 5.78 2.59 14.25
CA THR A 208 5.19 3.57 15.17
C THR A 208 6.13 4.73 15.49
N GLU A 209 7.42 4.47 15.76
CA GLU A 209 8.39 5.55 16.02
C GLU A 209 8.68 6.39 14.77
N ARG A 210 8.77 5.77 13.58
CA ARG A 210 8.91 6.49 12.31
C ARG A 210 7.72 7.39 12.04
N TRP A 211 6.53 6.90 12.36
CA TRP A 211 5.31 7.70 12.28
C TRP A 211 5.36 8.94 13.16
N TYR A 212 5.82 8.80 14.41
CA TYR A 212 5.95 9.93 15.34
C TYR A 212 7.11 10.88 15.00
N GLY A 213 8.08 10.45 14.20
CA GLY A 213 9.25 11.26 13.83
C GLY A 213 8.92 12.43 12.91
N GLU A 214 9.84 13.39 12.80
CA GLU A 214 9.73 14.57 11.91
C GLU A 214 9.68 14.23 10.41
N ARG A 215 9.81 12.95 10.04
CA ARG A 215 9.94 12.46 8.66
C ARG A 215 8.67 11.84 8.09
N HIS A 216 7.55 11.84 8.82
CA HIS A 216 6.27 11.54 8.19
C HIS A 216 5.96 12.61 7.14
N LEU A 217 5.40 12.23 5.97
CA LEU A 217 4.93 13.22 5.01
C LEU A 217 3.98 14.16 5.74
N ASP A 218 4.29 15.45 5.70
CA ASP A 218 3.60 16.49 6.45
C ASP A 218 2.08 16.31 6.29
N ALA A 219 1.36 16.10 7.40
CA ALA A 219 -0.05 15.73 7.38
C ALA A 219 -0.98 16.75 6.69
N ARG A 220 -0.44 17.90 6.26
CA ARG A 220 -1.08 18.93 5.43
C ARG A 220 -1.76 18.41 4.13
N TYR A 221 -1.35 17.24 3.63
CA TYR A 221 -1.80 16.70 2.33
C TYR A 221 -3.01 15.76 2.40
N TRP A 222 -3.39 15.32 3.60
CA TRP A 222 -4.62 14.56 3.80
C TRP A 222 -5.75 15.54 4.14
N GLU A 223 -7.03 15.17 3.97
CA GLU A 223 -8.13 16.07 4.39
C GLU A 223 -8.04 16.34 5.90
N ASP A 224 -7.34 17.42 6.22
CA ASP A 224 -7.11 17.95 7.55
C ASP A 224 -8.47 18.23 8.22
N ARG A 225 -8.73 17.49 9.29
CA ARG A 225 -9.85 17.75 10.21
C ARG A 225 -9.41 17.88 11.66
N THR A 226 -8.13 17.78 12.00
CA THR A 226 -7.69 17.92 13.40
C THR A 226 -6.27 18.44 13.52
N GLU A 227 -6.13 19.42 14.42
CA GLU A 227 -4.90 20.06 14.92
C GLU A 227 -3.71 19.11 15.13
N PRO A 228 -2.47 19.64 15.14
CA PRO A 228 -1.25 18.87 15.40
C PRO A 228 -1.26 18.30 16.84
N ALA A 229 -1.96 17.19 17.04
CA ALA A 229 -2.13 16.57 18.34
C ALA A 229 -0.94 15.66 18.66
N ARG A 230 0.06 16.26 19.30
CA ARG A 230 1.06 15.52 20.08
C ARG A 230 0.31 14.70 21.15
N GLY A 231 0.46 13.38 21.13
CA GLY A 231 -0.18 12.46 22.09
C GLY A 231 -1.26 11.53 21.54
N MET A 232 -1.46 11.45 20.22
CA MET A 232 -2.42 10.52 19.62
C MET A 232 -1.93 9.07 19.63
N VAL A 233 -2.88 8.16 19.85
CA VAL A 233 -2.74 6.74 19.50
C VAL A 233 -2.75 6.65 17.99
N VAL A 234 -1.72 6.00 17.45
CA VAL A 234 -1.62 5.82 16.00
C VAL A 234 -1.64 4.35 15.61
N THR A 235 -1.39 3.44 16.56
CA THR A 235 -1.24 1.99 16.28
C THR A 235 -2.48 1.22 16.69
N TYR A 236 -3.12 0.56 15.73
CA TYR A 236 -4.31 -0.26 15.91
C TYR A 236 -4.05 -1.68 15.39
N LEU A 237 -4.19 -2.67 16.27
CA LEU A 237 -4.02 -4.09 15.95
C LEU A 237 -5.38 -4.75 15.89
N LEU A 238 -5.66 -5.50 14.82
CA LEU A 238 -6.92 -6.22 14.68
C LEU A 238 -6.69 -7.68 15.07
N LEU A 239 -7.19 -8.06 16.25
CA LEU A 239 -6.99 -9.38 16.81
C LEU A 239 -8.31 -10.14 16.85
N ARG A 240 -8.26 -11.44 16.56
CA ARG A 240 -9.39 -12.31 16.86
C ARG A 240 -9.66 -12.28 18.38
N PRO A 241 -10.93 -12.37 18.83
CA PRO A 241 -11.27 -12.22 20.24
C PRO A 241 -10.44 -13.11 21.18
N GLU A 242 -10.16 -14.34 20.78
CA GLU A 242 -9.39 -15.30 21.59
C GLU A 242 -7.93 -14.86 21.78
N LEU A 243 -7.32 -14.31 20.71
CA LEU A 243 -5.97 -13.77 20.78
C LEU A 243 -5.94 -12.45 21.56
N ALA A 244 -6.97 -11.61 21.41
CA ALA A 244 -7.13 -10.40 22.22
C ALA A 244 -7.24 -10.74 23.71
N ASP A 245 -8.03 -11.77 24.07
CA ASP A 245 -8.13 -12.26 25.44
C ASP A 245 -6.76 -12.71 25.97
N SER A 246 -6.02 -13.50 25.19
CA SER A 246 -4.67 -13.94 25.55
C SER A 246 -3.72 -12.76 25.78
N VAL A 247 -3.75 -11.75 24.91
CA VAL A 247 -2.94 -10.54 25.04
C VAL A 247 -3.30 -9.76 26.30
N MET A 248 -4.59 -9.65 26.63
CA MET A 248 -5.07 -8.95 27.83
C MET A 248 -4.72 -9.70 29.13
N GLN A 249 -4.62 -11.03 29.09
CA GLN A 249 -4.36 -11.87 30.26
C GLN A 249 -2.87 -12.08 30.51
N ASN A 250 -2.08 -12.33 29.46
CA ASN A 250 -0.75 -12.91 29.63
C ASN A 250 0.36 -11.91 29.95
N ARG A 251 0.11 -10.58 29.87
CA ARG A 251 1.06 -9.46 30.14
C ARG A 251 2.34 -9.44 29.30
N ASP A 252 2.91 -10.60 29.00
CA ASP A 252 3.90 -10.85 27.99
C ASP A 252 3.21 -10.69 26.63
N PHE A 253 3.33 -9.49 26.06
CA PHE A 253 2.84 -9.19 24.72
C PHE A 253 3.73 -9.89 23.69
N LEU A 254 3.53 -11.20 23.54
CA LEU A 254 4.26 -12.05 22.62
C LEU A 254 3.40 -12.34 21.39
N LEU A 255 3.67 -11.60 20.33
CA LEU A 255 3.12 -11.89 19.00
C LEU A 255 4.06 -12.85 18.27
N SER A 256 3.61 -14.07 18.03
CA SER A 256 4.30 -15.02 17.14
C SER A 256 4.20 -14.62 15.66
N GLU A 257 3.22 -13.80 15.32
CA GLU A 257 2.90 -13.34 13.97
C GLU A 257 2.42 -11.88 14.02
N LEU A 258 2.74 -11.10 12.98
CA LEU A 258 2.22 -9.76 12.79
C LEU A 258 0.72 -9.83 12.45
N PRO A 259 -0.17 -9.38 13.35
CA PRO A 259 -1.59 -9.29 13.06
C PRO A 259 -1.84 -8.21 12.01
N PRO A 260 -3.04 -8.18 11.41
CA PRO A 260 -3.42 -7.03 10.62
C PRO A 260 -3.27 -5.74 11.44
N LEU A 261 -2.39 -4.86 10.96
CA LEU A 261 -1.92 -3.65 11.63
C LEU A 261 -2.31 -2.44 10.80
N ILE A 262 -2.85 -1.42 11.47
CA ILE A 262 -3.10 -0.10 10.90
C ILE A 262 -2.35 0.94 11.73
N ILE A 263 -1.64 1.83 11.04
CA ILE A 263 -1.08 3.05 11.61
C ILE A 263 -1.81 4.25 10.98
N ALA A 264 -2.44 5.10 11.79
CA ALA A 264 -3.34 6.15 11.32
C ALA A 264 -3.15 7.50 12.04
N ASP A 265 -3.42 8.59 11.31
CA ASP A 265 -3.32 9.99 11.78
C ASP A 265 -4.56 10.48 12.53
N ARG A 266 -5.57 9.62 12.69
CA ARG A 266 -6.91 9.98 13.18
C ARG A 266 -7.56 8.81 13.89
N SER A 267 -8.77 9.06 14.39
CA SER A 267 -9.70 8.05 14.86
C SER A 267 -9.72 6.82 13.96
N PHE A 268 -9.53 5.65 14.55
CA PHE A 268 -9.71 4.41 13.79
C PHE A 268 -11.20 4.19 13.51
N ASP A 269 -11.61 4.32 12.25
CA ASP A 269 -12.92 3.91 11.76
C ASP A 269 -12.77 2.66 10.88
N PRO A 270 -13.28 1.49 11.30
CA PRO A 270 -13.12 0.25 10.54
C PRO A 270 -13.87 0.28 9.20
N ASN A 271 -14.94 1.08 9.09
CA ASN A 271 -15.69 1.23 7.84
C ASN A 271 -14.85 1.89 6.75
N LEU A 272 -13.75 2.52 7.17
CA LEU A 272 -12.80 3.17 6.29
C LEU A 272 -11.77 2.18 5.70
N HIS A 273 -11.63 0.99 6.27
CA HIS A 273 -10.53 0.10 5.89
C HIS A 273 -10.99 -1.31 5.51
N MET A 274 -12.18 -1.73 5.94
CA MET A 274 -12.59 -3.14 5.87
C MET A 274 -14.07 -3.30 5.56
N ALA A 275 -14.42 -4.41 4.92
CA ALA A 275 -15.80 -4.84 4.78
C ALA A 275 -16.39 -5.22 6.15
N ARG A 276 -17.69 -4.96 6.34
CA ARG A 276 -18.42 -5.22 7.59
C ARG A 276 -18.18 -6.62 8.16
N ALA A 277 -18.42 -7.63 7.33
CA ALA A 277 -18.30 -9.02 7.72
C ALA A 277 -16.88 -9.38 8.19
N THR A 278 -15.88 -8.59 7.81
CA THR A 278 -14.49 -8.80 8.20
C THR A 278 -14.22 -8.17 9.55
N TRP A 279 -14.54 -6.88 9.76
CA TRP A 279 -14.16 -6.21 11.01
C TRP A 279 -15.00 -6.62 12.22
N GLU A 280 -16.23 -7.11 12.05
CA GLU A 280 -17.03 -7.66 13.16
C GLU A 280 -16.39 -8.90 13.81
N GLN A 281 -15.41 -9.52 13.15
CA GLN A 281 -14.70 -10.70 13.62
C GLN A 281 -13.45 -10.35 14.45
N PHE A 282 -13.12 -9.07 14.60
CA PHE A 282 -11.91 -8.63 15.30
C PHE A 282 -12.24 -7.65 16.41
N ASP A 283 -11.52 -7.79 17.51
CA ASP A 283 -11.34 -6.71 18.47
C ASP A 283 -10.23 -5.78 17.97
N VAL A 284 -10.38 -4.49 18.26
CA VAL A 284 -9.29 -3.54 18.06
C VAL A 284 -8.49 -3.47 19.35
N VAL A 285 -7.19 -3.70 19.24
CA VAL A 285 -6.25 -3.66 20.36
C VAL A 285 -5.28 -2.51 20.14
N VAL A 286 -5.16 -1.67 21.16
CA VAL A 286 -4.28 -0.50 21.16
C VAL A 286 -3.22 -0.69 22.24
N PRO A 287 -1.97 -0.98 21.85
CA PRO A 287 -0.87 -1.06 22.79
C PRO A 287 -0.34 0.34 23.14
N LEU A 288 -0.19 0.62 24.44
CA LEU A 288 0.21 1.92 24.96
C LEU A 288 1.46 1.80 25.83
N VAL A 289 2.36 2.76 25.69
CA VAL A 289 3.50 2.95 26.58
C VAL A 289 3.44 4.30 27.30
N ALA A 290 3.95 4.34 28.53
CA ALA A 290 4.11 5.54 29.33
C ALA A 290 5.56 5.64 29.84
N PRO A 291 6.11 6.84 30.12
CA PRO A 291 7.49 6.98 30.55
C PRO A 291 7.81 6.29 31.88
N LYS A 292 6.81 6.05 32.72
CA LYS A 292 6.94 5.37 34.00
C LYS A 292 5.77 4.40 34.21
N PRO A 293 6.00 3.27 34.91
CA PRO A 293 4.93 2.41 35.39
C PRO A 293 4.00 3.11 36.40
N GLY A 294 2.85 2.50 36.64
CA GLY A 294 1.82 2.96 37.58
C GLY A 294 0.57 3.53 36.89
N PRO A 295 -0.37 4.09 37.68
CA PRO A 295 -1.63 4.59 37.17
C PRO A 295 -1.43 5.82 36.27
N GLN A 296 -2.05 5.82 35.09
CA GLN A 296 -2.11 6.96 34.18
C GLN A 296 -3.56 7.30 33.88
N ILE A 297 -3.88 8.60 33.84
CA ILE A 297 -5.20 9.07 33.42
C ILE A 297 -5.23 9.20 31.91
N ILE A 298 -6.17 8.50 31.28
CA ILE A 298 -6.46 8.60 29.85
C ILE A 298 -7.91 9.01 29.64
N ARG A 299 -8.15 9.83 28.62
CA ARG A 299 -9.49 10.16 28.15
C ARG A 299 -9.69 9.63 26.74
N LEU A 300 -10.74 8.82 26.59
CA LEU A 300 -11.12 8.19 25.35
C LEU A 300 -12.41 8.83 24.83
N ASN A 301 -12.54 8.92 23.52
CA ASN A 301 -13.78 9.26 22.86
C ASN A 301 -14.03 8.17 21.82
N VAL A 302 -15.05 7.36 22.09
CA VAL A 302 -15.28 6.09 21.41
C VAL A 302 -16.75 5.98 21.09
N SER A 303 -17.04 5.51 19.88
CA SER A 303 -18.40 5.22 19.42
C SER A 303 -18.45 3.85 18.76
N GLY A 304 -19.51 3.09 19.05
CA GLY A 304 -19.74 1.76 18.48
C GLY A 304 -18.82 0.64 19.00
N TYR A 305 -18.07 0.91 20.06
CA TYR A 305 -17.24 -0.08 20.76
C TYR A 305 -17.44 -0.02 22.28
N ARG A 306 -17.24 -1.16 22.93
CA ARG A 306 -16.95 -1.24 24.36
C ARG A 306 -15.44 -1.16 24.55
N ALA A 307 -14.96 -0.18 25.31
CA ALA A 307 -13.55 -0.02 25.64
C ALA A 307 -13.21 -0.70 26.98
N GLU A 308 -12.12 -1.46 27.04
CA GLU A 308 -11.70 -2.21 28.23
C GLU A 308 -10.18 -2.07 28.44
N ALA A 309 -9.73 -1.98 29.69
CA ALA A 309 -8.32 -2.09 30.08
C ALA A 309 -8.21 -2.87 31.40
N GLY A 310 -7.30 -3.85 31.45
CA GLY A 310 -7.12 -4.68 32.65
C GLY A 310 -8.40 -5.38 33.14
N GLY A 311 -9.32 -5.71 32.22
CA GLY A 311 -10.63 -6.31 32.54
C GLY A 311 -11.68 -5.32 33.06
N ARG A 312 -11.38 -4.03 33.15
CA ARG A 312 -12.33 -2.98 33.54
C ARG A 312 -12.81 -2.22 32.30
N GLU A 313 -14.12 -2.02 32.20
CA GLU A 313 -14.73 -1.17 31.17
C GLU A 313 -14.35 0.31 31.40
N LEU A 314 -14.03 1.01 30.32
CA LEU A 314 -13.66 2.42 30.32
C LEU A 314 -14.84 3.27 29.84
N VAL A 315 -15.02 4.44 30.45
CA VAL A 315 -16.12 5.34 30.15
C VAL A 315 -15.69 6.37 29.11
N THR A 316 -16.36 6.37 27.96
CA THR A 316 -16.15 7.35 26.88
C THR A 316 -16.46 8.77 27.34
N GLY A 317 -15.66 9.75 26.93
CA GLY A 317 -15.78 11.15 27.29
C GLY A 317 -15.28 11.51 28.70
N LEU A 318 -14.90 10.53 29.53
CA LEU A 318 -14.44 10.74 30.90
C LEU A 318 -12.98 10.34 31.09
N ASP A 319 -12.40 10.80 32.20
CA ASP A 319 -11.07 10.39 32.65
C ASP A 319 -11.13 8.98 33.22
N ASN A 320 -10.22 8.14 32.74
CA ASN A 320 -10.09 6.75 33.14
C ASN A 320 -8.67 6.52 33.66
N GLU A 321 -8.55 6.03 34.89
CA GLU A 321 -7.25 5.63 35.45
C GLU A 321 -6.89 4.22 34.95
N VAL A 322 -5.87 4.10 34.10
CA VAL A 322 -5.39 2.81 33.59
C VAL A 322 -4.05 2.49 34.23
N GLU A 323 -3.91 1.26 34.71
CA GLU A 323 -2.67 0.77 35.31
C GLU A 323 -1.67 0.39 34.21
N PHE A 324 -0.48 0.99 34.24
CA PHE A 324 0.63 0.64 33.35
C PHE A 324 1.66 -0.19 34.10
N PHE A 325 1.92 -1.41 33.65
CA PHE A 325 2.87 -2.30 34.33
C PHE A 325 4.29 -2.08 33.83
N PRO A 326 5.32 -2.37 34.65
CA PRO A 326 6.71 -2.21 34.26
C PRO A 326 7.09 -3.20 33.16
N VAL A 327 7.70 -2.69 32.10
CA VAL A 327 8.31 -3.49 31.02
C VAL A 327 9.62 -2.83 30.56
N GLU A 328 10.50 -3.60 29.95
CA GLU A 328 11.68 -3.06 29.28
C GLU A 328 11.36 -2.67 27.83
N ARG A 329 11.76 -1.45 27.45
CA ARG A 329 11.67 -0.95 26.07
C ARG A 329 12.92 -0.13 25.77
N ALA A 330 13.66 -0.54 24.74
CA ALA A 330 14.92 0.12 24.35
C ALA A 330 15.92 0.33 25.51
N GLY A 331 16.03 -0.64 26.43
CA GLY A 331 16.94 -0.57 27.59
C GLY A 331 16.48 0.33 28.74
N ALA A 332 15.25 0.87 28.68
CA ALA A 332 14.64 1.63 29.77
C ALA A 332 13.40 0.91 30.31
N GLU A 333 13.18 1.01 31.62
CA GLU A 333 11.91 0.61 32.22
C GLU A 333 10.84 1.66 31.89
N VAL A 334 9.75 1.20 31.29
CA VAL A 334 8.59 2.02 30.91
C VAL A 334 7.32 1.39 31.44
N GLY A 335 6.25 2.18 31.53
CA GLY A 335 4.92 1.63 31.76
C GLY A 335 4.34 1.08 30.45
N PHE A 336 3.64 -0.05 30.50
CA PHE A 336 2.91 -0.60 29.36
C PHE A 336 1.48 -0.97 29.76
N ALA A 337 0.53 -0.71 28.86
CA ALA A 337 -0.86 -1.07 29.01
C ALA A 337 -1.45 -1.43 27.65
N VAL A 338 -2.55 -2.18 27.66
CA VAL A 338 -3.29 -2.53 26.46
C VAL A 338 -4.74 -2.10 26.64
N LEU A 339 -5.26 -1.37 25.66
CA LEU A 339 -6.69 -1.10 25.54
C LEU A 339 -7.28 -2.06 24.52
N ARG A 340 -8.48 -2.57 24.82
CA ARG A 340 -9.27 -3.39 23.91
C ARG A 340 -10.57 -2.67 23.58
N PHE A 341 -10.97 -2.70 22.32
CA PHE A 341 -12.23 -2.15 21.85
C PHE A 341 -13.01 -3.24 21.15
N ARG A 342 -14.06 -3.73 21.81
CA ARG A 342 -14.95 -4.77 21.30
C ARG A 342 -16.10 -4.14 20.52
N PRO A 343 -16.33 -4.52 19.26
CA PRO A 343 -17.52 -4.15 18.50
C PRO A 343 -18.82 -4.26 19.30
N LEU A 344 -19.62 -3.17 19.37
CA LEU A 344 -20.98 -3.28 19.90
C LEU A 344 -21.88 -3.98 18.86
N PRO A 345 -22.65 -5.02 19.23
CA PRO A 345 -23.58 -5.66 18.31
C PRO A 345 -24.61 -4.67 17.76
N GLY A 346 -24.92 -4.77 16.45
CA GLY A 346 -25.96 -3.96 15.82
C GLY A 346 -25.61 -2.50 15.51
N VAL A 347 -24.44 -2.00 15.93
CA VAL A 347 -23.97 -0.66 15.54
C VAL A 347 -23.28 -0.73 14.19
N GLU A 348 -23.92 -0.22 13.14
CA GLU A 348 -23.41 -0.36 11.76
C GLU A 348 -22.59 0.84 11.27
N TRP A 349 -22.81 2.02 11.84
CA TRP A 349 -22.20 3.28 11.39
C TRP A 349 -21.64 4.07 12.56
N GLY A 350 -20.73 5.00 12.27
CA GLY A 350 -20.18 5.91 13.27
C GLY A 350 -19.30 5.20 14.30
N ARG A 351 -18.55 4.18 13.86
CA ARG A 351 -17.56 3.51 14.70
C ARG A 351 -16.25 4.26 14.63
N TRP A 352 -15.75 4.67 15.77
CA TRP A 352 -14.44 5.31 15.82
C TRP A 352 -13.85 5.22 17.21
N ILE A 353 -12.51 5.26 17.25
CA ILE A 353 -11.71 5.21 18.47
C ILE A 353 -10.76 6.40 18.45
N ASP A 354 -10.99 7.36 19.33
CA ASP A 354 -10.08 8.47 19.60
C ASP A 354 -9.52 8.36 21.02
N LEU A 355 -8.20 8.44 21.14
CA LEU A 355 -7.56 8.83 22.39
C LEU A 355 -7.39 10.34 22.37
N VAL A 356 -8.19 11.05 23.18
CA VAL A 356 -8.28 12.51 23.15
C VAL A 356 -7.16 13.15 23.96
N HIS A 357 -6.81 12.56 25.10
CA HIS A 357 -5.85 13.16 26.02
C HIS A 357 -5.25 12.15 26.99
N SER A 358 -3.98 12.34 27.32
CA SER A 358 -3.34 11.79 28.50
C SER A 358 -2.98 12.96 29.41
N ALA A 359 -3.38 12.92 30.68
CA ALA A 359 -3.12 14.02 31.62
C ALA A 359 -1.62 14.30 31.82
N SER A 360 -0.77 13.29 31.62
CA SER A 360 0.69 13.41 31.66
C SER A 360 1.30 13.84 30.31
N GLY A 361 0.52 13.87 29.23
CA GLY A 361 0.95 14.19 27.87
C GLY A 361 1.94 13.19 27.27
N ALA A 362 2.21 12.07 27.96
CA ALA A 362 3.35 11.21 27.66
C ALA A 362 2.98 9.76 27.31
N VAL A 363 1.70 9.41 27.39
CA VAL A 363 1.20 8.11 26.89
C VAL A 363 1.17 8.15 25.37
N ARG A 364 1.71 7.11 24.72
CA ARG A 364 1.74 6.96 23.26
C ARG A 364 1.58 5.51 22.83
N SER A 365 1.32 5.27 21.55
CA SER A 365 1.32 3.90 21.01
C SER A 365 2.71 3.27 21.10
N GLY A 366 2.77 1.98 21.41
CA GLY A 366 4.01 1.22 21.37
C GLY A 366 3.92 -0.11 22.11
N LEU A 367 4.87 -0.99 21.81
CA LEU A 367 5.02 -2.31 22.40
C LEU A 367 6.31 -2.42 23.22
N PRO A 368 6.38 -3.37 24.16
CA PRO A 368 7.65 -3.74 24.81
C PRO A 368 8.72 -4.18 23.79
N GLY A 369 9.99 -4.05 24.17
CA GLY A 369 11.12 -4.51 23.36
C GLY A 369 11.80 -3.44 22.51
N PRO A 370 12.58 -3.85 21.47
CA PRO A 370 13.33 -2.93 20.63
C PRO A 370 12.43 -2.00 19.81
N VAL A 371 12.92 -0.80 19.53
CA VAL A 371 12.17 0.25 18.80
C VAL A 371 12.76 0.62 17.45
N GLU A 372 13.93 0.09 17.12
CA GLU A 372 14.61 0.40 15.89
C GLU A 372 14.92 -0.87 15.11
N LEU A 373 14.64 -0.80 13.83
CA LEU A 373 15.04 -1.77 12.83
C LEU A 373 15.83 -1.05 11.75
N THR A 374 17.02 -1.58 11.48
CA THR A 374 17.86 -1.12 10.37
C THR A 374 17.41 -1.84 9.11
N PHE A 375 16.97 -1.07 8.11
CA PHE A 375 16.67 -1.63 6.79
C PHE A 375 17.94 -1.72 5.95
N PRO A 376 18.05 -2.72 5.06
CA PRO A 376 19.16 -2.85 4.13
C PRO A 376 19.40 -1.58 3.32
N GLN A 377 20.66 -1.20 3.15
CA GLN A 377 21.03 -0.08 2.29
C GLN A 377 20.88 -0.46 0.82
N ARG A 378 20.45 0.51 0.01
CA ARG A 378 20.28 0.34 -1.43
C ARG A 378 21.63 0.31 -2.14
N SER A 379 21.77 -0.61 -3.09
CA SER A 379 22.94 -0.76 -3.95
C SER A 379 22.59 -1.04 -5.41
N THR A 380 21.41 -0.59 -5.85
CA THR A 380 20.90 -0.73 -7.22
C THR A 380 21.95 -0.40 -8.29
N SER A 381 22.70 0.70 -8.15
CA SER A 381 23.70 1.10 -9.14
C SER A 381 24.89 0.14 -9.26
N GLN A 382 25.26 -0.57 -8.19
CA GLN A 382 26.36 -1.54 -8.20
C GLN A 382 25.94 -2.87 -8.82
N CYS A 383 24.66 -3.22 -8.66
CA CYS A 383 24.12 -4.50 -9.13
C CYS A 383 23.55 -4.44 -10.55
N ASN A 384 23.31 -3.22 -11.06
CA ASN A 384 22.74 -2.96 -12.39
C ASN A 384 21.55 -3.87 -12.73
N PRO A 385 20.54 -3.99 -11.85
CA PRO A 385 19.46 -4.92 -12.08
C PRO A 385 18.58 -4.42 -13.23
N THR A 386 18.18 -5.34 -14.10
CA THR A 386 17.25 -5.07 -15.20
C THR A 386 16.11 -6.07 -15.15
N ILE A 387 14.94 -5.65 -15.64
CA ILE A 387 13.78 -6.53 -15.75
C ILE A 387 13.14 -6.38 -17.11
N SER A 388 12.89 -7.50 -17.78
CA SER A 388 12.06 -7.56 -18.98
C SER A 388 10.74 -8.23 -18.64
N ALA A 389 9.65 -7.71 -19.18
CA ALA A 389 8.31 -8.22 -18.98
C ALA A 389 7.74 -8.76 -20.29
N GLU A 390 7.26 -10.00 -20.24
CA GLU A 390 6.50 -10.67 -21.29
C GLU A 390 5.13 -11.08 -20.73
N PHE A 391 4.26 -11.63 -21.58
CA PHE A 391 2.99 -12.14 -21.12
C PHE A 391 3.20 -13.29 -20.13
N GLN A 392 2.76 -13.11 -18.87
CA GLN A 392 2.89 -14.07 -17.76
C GLN A 392 4.33 -14.39 -17.32
N ARG A 393 5.33 -13.64 -17.79
CA ARG A 393 6.73 -13.90 -17.46
C ARG A 393 7.48 -12.60 -17.19
N LEU A 394 8.29 -12.60 -16.14
CA LEU A 394 9.29 -11.56 -15.88
C LEU A 394 10.67 -12.20 -15.83
N THR A 395 11.65 -11.57 -16.44
CA THR A 395 13.05 -12.01 -16.37
C THR A 395 13.85 -10.94 -15.67
N LEU A 396 14.27 -11.23 -14.44
CA LEU A 396 15.18 -10.40 -13.64
C LEU A 396 16.63 -10.78 -13.99
N ARG A 397 17.44 -9.78 -14.35
CA ARG A 397 18.88 -9.93 -14.51
C ARG A 397 19.62 -9.04 -13.53
N THR A 398 20.70 -9.54 -12.91
CA THR A 398 21.50 -8.81 -11.93
C THR A 398 22.95 -9.28 -11.91
N GLU A 399 23.88 -8.37 -11.60
CA GLU A 399 25.28 -8.70 -11.34
C GLU A 399 25.56 -9.08 -9.87
N CYS A 400 24.54 -9.00 -9.01
CA CYS A 400 24.62 -9.33 -7.57
C CYS A 400 23.67 -10.46 -7.16
N PRO A 401 23.90 -11.72 -7.59
CA PRO A 401 23.19 -12.85 -6.98
C PRO A 401 23.46 -12.89 -5.46
N GLY A 402 22.47 -13.33 -4.70
CA GLY A 402 22.50 -13.39 -3.23
C GLY A 402 22.07 -12.09 -2.53
N LYS A 403 21.88 -10.99 -3.27
CA LYS A 403 21.38 -9.72 -2.72
C LYS A 403 19.87 -9.57 -2.94
N PRO A 404 19.10 -8.97 -2.01
CA PRO A 404 17.66 -8.80 -2.21
C PRO A 404 17.34 -7.82 -3.32
N HIS A 405 16.24 -8.08 -4.03
CA HIS A 405 15.74 -7.27 -5.11
C HIS A 405 14.25 -6.97 -4.90
N LEU A 406 13.90 -5.67 -4.79
CA LEU A 406 12.52 -5.19 -4.81
C LEU A 406 12.10 -4.97 -6.25
N VAL A 407 11.32 -5.90 -6.79
CA VAL A 407 10.77 -5.85 -8.14
C VAL A 407 9.44 -5.08 -8.11
N LYS A 408 9.40 -3.91 -8.75
CA LYS A 408 8.24 -2.98 -8.69
C LYS A 408 7.02 -3.45 -9.47
N PHE A 409 6.78 -4.76 -9.62
CA PHE A 409 5.56 -5.33 -10.19
C PHE A 409 4.66 -5.83 -9.07
N SER A 410 3.34 -5.71 -9.27
CA SER A 410 2.37 -6.14 -8.27
C SER A 410 2.54 -7.62 -7.96
N TYR A 411 2.65 -7.93 -6.66
CA TYR A 411 2.60 -9.27 -6.14
C TYR A 411 1.24 -9.89 -6.45
N ALA A 412 1.30 -11.18 -6.76
CA ALA A 412 0.16 -12.05 -6.88
C ALA A 412 0.62 -13.43 -6.39
N PRO A 413 -0.21 -14.17 -5.65
CA PRO A 413 0.16 -15.50 -5.16
C PRO A 413 0.51 -16.51 -6.28
N ASN A 414 0.15 -16.21 -7.52
CA ASN A 414 0.38 -17.07 -8.69
C ASN A 414 1.78 -16.87 -9.31
N TRP A 415 2.52 -15.85 -8.91
CA TRP A 415 3.93 -15.73 -9.29
C TRP A 415 4.76 -16.81 -8.63
N SER A 416 5.66 -17.40 -9.40
CA SER A 416 6.58 -18.45 -8.96
C SER A 416 7.96 -18.24 -9.58
N ALA A 417 9.00 -18.58 -8.84
CA ALA A 417 10.39 -18.60 -9.28
C ALA A 417 11.10 -19.80 -8.63
N ASP A 418 12.38 -19.97 -8.94
CA ASP A 418 13.29 -20.89 -8.25
C ASP A 418 13.68 -20.40 -6.84
N VAL A 419 13.31 -19.17 -6.49
CA VAL A 419 13.52 -18.54 -5.19
C VAL A 419 12.18 -18.08 -4.57
N PRO A 420 12.10 -17.93 -3.24
CA PRO A 420 10.92 -17.37 -2.59
C PRO A 420 10.59 -15.96 -3.09
N ILE A 421 9.30 -15.68 -3.25
CA ILE A 421 8.78 -14.35 -3.60
C ILE A 421 7.91 -13.87 -2.43
N TYR A 422 8.33 -12.78 -1.79
CA TYR A 422 7.61 -12.17 -0.69
C TYR A 422 6.74 -11.01 -1.19
N PRO A 423 5.47 -10.90 -0.78
CA PRO A 423 4.76 -9.63 -0.84
C PRO A 423 5.54 -8.57 -0.06
N SER A 424 5.63 -7.37 -0.63
CA SER A 424 6.50 -6.30 -0.14
C SER A 424 5.79 -4.96 -0.11
N VAL A 425 6.50 -3.91 0.29
CA VAL A 425 6.06 -2.51 0.24
C VAL A 425 5.40 -2.17 -1.10
N ASN A 426 4.36 -1.34 -1.06
CA ASN A 426 3.52 -0.98 -2.22
C ASN A 426 2.84 -2.16 -2.93
N GLY A 427 2.78 -3.34 -2.29
CA GLY A 427 2.23 -4.55 -2.89
C GLY A 427 3.13 -5.16 -3.95
N TYR A 428 4.44 -4.91 -3.88
CA TYR A 428 5.43 -5.43 -4.81
C TYR A 428 5.98 -6.79 -4.42
N MET A 429 6.91 -7.29 -5.24
CA MET A 429 7.63 -8.53 -5.01
C MET A 429 9.03 -8.24 -4.45
N LEU A 430 9.40 -8.91 -3.37
CA LEU A 430 10.76 -8.95 -2.87
C LEU A 430 11.29 -10.37 -2.99
N LEU A 431 12.45 -10.54 -3.62
CA LEU A 431 13.11 -11.84 -3.76
C LEU A 431 14.62 -11.69 -3.73
N THR A 432 15.33 -12.78 -3.46
CA THR A 432 16.80 -12.82 -3.46
C THR A 432 17.25 -13.80 -4.55
N PRO A 433 17.62 -13.34 -5.75
CA PRO A 433 18.06 -14.21 -6.85
C PRO A 433 19.33 -14.98 -6.46
N THR A 434 19.38 -16.27 -6.75
CA THR A 434 20.57 -17.12 -6.55
C THR A 434 21.51 -17.12 -7.75
N HIS A 435 21.02 -16.66 -8.91
CA HIS A 435 21.73 -16.63 -10.18
C HIS A 435 21.66 -15.23 -10.81
N ARG A 436 22.47 -14.99 -11.85
CA ARG A 436 22.45 -13.72 -12.59
C ARG A 436 21.15 -13.48 -13.35
N GLU A 437 20.43 -14.55 -13.66
CA GLU A 437 19.13 -14.50 -14.31
C GLU A 437 18.14 -15.31 -13.47
N THR A 438 17.02 -14.69 -13.11
CA THR A 438 15.91 -15.31 -12.36
C THR A 438 14.62 -15.09 -13.14
N ILE A 439 13.89 -16.17 -13.37
CA ILE A 439 12.65 -16.16 -14.15
C ILE A 439 11.47 -16.27 -13.20
N LEU A 440 10.57 -15.29 -13.27
CA LEU A 440 9.30 -15.30 -12.54
C LEU A 440 8.19 -15.65 -13.54
N GLU A 441 7.44 -16.72 -13.26
CA GLU A 441 6.34 -17.19 -14.09
C GLU A 441 5.01 -17.08 -13.33
N HIS A 442 4.02 -16.48 -13.96
CA HIS A 442 2.67 -16.41 -13.45
C HIS A 442 1.91 -17.68 -13.84
N ARG A 443 1.75 -18.62 -12.90
CA ARG A 443 1.15 -19.93 -13.17
C ARG A 443 -0.34 -19.94 -12.86
N ALA A 444 -1.12 -20.62 -13.70
CA ALA A 444 -2.52 -20.90 -13.42
C ALA A 444 -2.64 -21.87 -12.24
N ARG A 445 -3.53 -21.56 -11.30
CA ARG A 445 -3.90 -22.43 -10.17
C ARG A 445 -5.07 -23.34 -10.53
N ALA A 446 -5.37 -24.31 -9.68
CA ALA A 446 -6.50 -25.20 -9.85
C ALA A 446 -7.83 -24.45 -10.06
N VAL A 447 -8.04 -23.33 -9.36
CA VAL A 447 -9.23 -22.49 -9.52
C VAL A 447 -9.31 -21.84 -10.91
N ASP A 448 -8.18 -21.43 -11.48
CA ASP A 448 -8.12 -20.84 -12.82
C ASP A 448 -8.50 -21.90 -13.86
N TRP A 449 -7.98 -23.12 -13.71
CA TRP A 449 -8.35 -24.26 -14.58
C TRP A 449 -9.83 -24.59 -14.52
N VAL A 450 -10.45 -24.56 -13.33
CA VAL A 450 -11.90 -24.75 -13.16
C VAL A 450 -12.67 -23.63 -13.86
N GLY A 451 -12.22 -22.38 -13.74
CA GLY A 451 -12.81 -21.25 -14.45
C GLY A 451 -12.72 -21.38 -15.97
N TYR A 452 -11.58 -21.87 -16.49
CA TYR A 452 -11.42 -22.15 -17.92
C TYR A 452 -12.34 -23.27 -18.39
N ALA A 453 -12.47 -24.35 -17.60
CA ALA A 453 -13.38 -25.45 -17.91
C ALA A 453 -14.85 -25.00 -17.98
N PHE A 454 -15.31 -24.21 -17.00
CA PHE A 454 -16.66 -23.65 -17.03
C PHE A 454 -16.88 -22.69 -18.19
N THR A 455 -15.88 -21.87 -18.52
CA THR A 455 -15.95 -20.97 -19.69
C THR A 455 -16.10 -21.77 -20.99
N ALA A 456 -15.26 -22.78 -21.18
CA ALA A 456 -15.33 -23.67 -22.34
C ALA A 456 -16.68 -24.40 -22.41
N PHE A 457 -17.17 -24.91 -21.28
CA PHE A 457 -18.50 -25.53 -21.19
C PHE A 457 -19.63 -24.56 -21.57
N GLY A 458 -19.57 -23.32 -21.10
CA GLY A 458 -20.51 -22.26 -21.48
C GLY A 458 -20.52 -21.99 -22.99
N PHE A 459 -19.34 -21.91 -23.62
CA PHE A 459 -19.22 -21.78 -25.08
C PHE A 459 -19.81 -23.00 -25.82
N VAL A 460 -19.58 -24.21 -25.33
CA VAL A 460 -20.18 -25.43 -25.90
C VAL A 460 -21.70 -25.41 -25.78
N MET A 461 -22.25 -25.02 -24.63
CA MET A 461 -23.71 -24.90 -24.45
C MET A 461 -24.32 -23.83 -25.34
N LEU A 462 -23.67 -22.67 -25.51
CA LEU A 462 -24.15 -21.62 -26.41
C LEU A 462 -24.17 -22.10 -27.87
N THR A 463 -23.13 -22.78 -28.32
CA THR A 463 -23.03 -23.28 -29.70
C THR A 463 -24.00 -24.43 -29.99
N LEU A 464 -24.20 -25.35 -29.03
CA LEU A 464 -25.19 -26.43 -29.14
C LEU A 464 -26.64 -25.91 -29.02
N GLY A 465 -26.89 -24.95 -28.12
CA GLY A 465 -28.20 -24.33 -27.93
C GLY A 465 -28.67 -23.50 -29.14
N LEU A 466 -27.74 -22.84 -29.84
CA LEU A 466 -28.03 -22.15 -31.10
C LEU A 466 -28.38 -23.11 -32.23
N ARG A 467 -27.83 -24.33 -32.24
CA ARG A 467 -28.22 -25.38 -33.20
C ARG A 467 -29.61 -25.96 -32.91
N GLY A 468 -30.01 -26.03 -31.65
CA GLY A 468 -31.34 -26.53 -31.25
C GLY A 468 -32.51 -25.62 -31.63
N ARG A 469 -32.30 -24.30 -31.79
CA ARG A 469 -33.35 -23.34 -32.18
C ARG A 469 -33.52 -23.15 -33.69
N GLY A 470 -32.56 -23.60 -34.51
CA GLY A 470 -32.64 -23.50 -35.97
C GLY A 470 -33.51 -24.58 -36.65
N LEU A 471 -33.93 -25.63 -35.93
CA LEU A 471 -34.71 -26.74 -36.47
C LEU A 471 -36.23 -26.62 -36.22
N GLY A 472 -36.69 -25.59 -35.51
CA GLY A 472 -38.11 -25.36 -35.20
C GLY A 472 -38.79 -24.23 -35.99
N ALA A 473 -38.08 -23.55 -36.90
CA ALA A 473 -38.62 -22.42 -37.69
C ALA A 473 -38.77 -22.74 -39.19
N LEU A 474 -38.76 -24.02 -39.56
CA LEU A 474 -38.94 -24.54 -40.92
C LEU A 474 -40.10 -25.55 -41.02
N ALA A 475 -41.04 -25.54 -40.07
CA ALA A 475 -42.27 -26.34 -40.11
C ALA A 475 -43.49 -25.44 -40.32
#